data_AF-A0A917YEK1-F1
#
_entry.id   AF-A0A917YEK1-F1
#
_cell.length_a   1.000
_cell.length_b   1.000
_cell.length_c   1.000
_cell.angle_alpha   90.00
_cell.angle_beta   90.00
_cell.angle_gamma   90.00
#
_symmetry.space_group_name_H-M   'P 1'
#
loop_
_entity.id
_entity.type
_entity.pdbx_description
1 polymer ?
#
loop_
_entity_poly.entity_id
_entity_poly.type
_entity_poly.pdbx_seq_one_letter_code
_entity_poly.pdbx_strand_id
1 'polypeptide(L)'
;MEDRNLNCSPHARGWSRVPHRHEGKEREAIIGADVLNDWTSRFVVQFAVPHAQRLTMERDGHTEDVLVDVASGSWAALYEEDGHWTVRQDGPDALWDAAEEQLGRWHAAGTPAAEEFTVSVTPQGQTIRW
;
A
#
# COMPACT_ATOMS: atom_id res chain seq x y z
N MET A 1 -16.82 -35.62 -19.36
CA MET A 1 -18.05 -34.85 -19.06
C MET A 1 -17.87 -34.38 -17.63
N GLU A 2 -17.34 -33.20 -17.32
CA GLU A 2 -17.44 -31.89 -17.97
C GLU A 2 -16.16 -31.09 -17.67
N ASP A 3 -15.49 -30.56 -18.69
CA ASP A 3 -14.58 -29.42 -18.56
C ASP A 3 -15.44 -28.15 -18.56
N ARG A 4 -15.63 -27.55 -17.38
CA ARG A 4 -16.27 -26.22 -17.28
C ARG A 4 -15.22 -25.14 -17.46
N ASN A 5 -14.94 -24.85 -18.72
CA ASN A 5 -14.33 -23.61 -19.17
C ASN A 5 -15.12 -22.41 -18.61
N LEU A 6 -14.57 -21.77 -17.58
CA LEU A 6 -14.99 -20.44 -17.17
C LEU A 6 -14.45 -19.44 -18.19
N ASN A 7 -15.31 -19.13 -19.16
CA ASN A 7 -15.05 -18.18 -20.23
C ASN A 7 -15.00 -16.75 -19.66
N CYS A 8 -13.79 -16.21 -19.49
CA CYS A 8 -13.57 -14.80 -19.17
C CYS A 8 -14.10 -13.90 -20.31
N SER A 9 -14.95 -12.94 -19.96
CA SER A 9 -15.57 -12.00 -20.90
C SER A 9 -14.56 -11.01 -21.52
N PRO A 10 -14.81 -10.48 -22.74
CA PRO A 10 -13.78 -9.77 -23.54
C PRO A 10 -13.45 -8.34 -23.07
N HIS A 11 -14.06 -7.85 -22.00
CA HIS A 11 -13.90 -6.46 -21.52
C HIS A 11 -12.78 -6.27 -20.48
N ALA A 12 -12.08 -7.33 -20.05
CA ALA A 12 -11.04 -7.27 -19.02
C ALA A 12 -9.64 -6.85 -19.52
N ARG A 13 -9.52 -6.09 -20.62
CA ARG A 13 -8.20 -5.74 -21.21
C ARG A 13 -7.41 -4.65 -20.45
N GLY A 14 -7.92 -4.16 -19.31
CA GLY A 14 -7.21 -3.22 -18.44
C GLY A 14 -6.69 -3.82 -17.13
N TRP A 15 -7.23 -4.97 -16.69
CA TRP A 15 -6.97 -5.53 -15.35
C TRP A 15 -5.83 -6.58 -15.33
N SER A 16 -5.19 -6.84 -16.47
CA SER A 16 -4.14 -7.87 -16.56
C SER A 16 -2.78 -7.47 -15.97
N ARG A 17 -2.71 -6.33 -15.24
CA ARG A 17 -1.47 -5.78 -14.66
C ARG A 17 -1.58 -5.55 -13.16
N VAL A 18 -2.35 -6.36 -12.47
CA VAL A 18 -2.11 -6.56 -11.05
C VAL A 18 -1.11 -7.73 -10.98
N PRO A 19 0.10 -7.53 -10.41
CA PRO A 19 1.07 -8.61 -10.27
C PRO A 19 0.44 -9.81 -9.55
N HIS A 20 0.95 -11.01 -9.80
CA HIS A 20 0.46 -12.22 -9.15
C HIS A 20 0.73 -12.14 -7.64
N ARG A 21 -0.25 -11.63 -6.87
CA ARG A 21 -0.10 -11.31 -5.44
C ARG A 21 0.07 -12.52 -4.50
N HIS A 22 0.13 -13.73 -5.04
CA HIS A 22 0.20 -14.97 -4.24
C HIS A 22 1.59 -15.25 -3.68
N GLU A 23 2.66 -14.60 -4.17
CA GLU A 23 4.05 -14.95 -3.87
C GLU A 23 4.80 -13.91 -3.02
N GLY A 24 4.10 -12.87 -2.52
CA GLY A 24 4.74 -11.83 -1.73
C GLY A 24 5.21 -12.32 -0.35
N LYS A 25 6.23 -11.65 0.19
CA LYS A 25 6.72 -11.90 1.55
C LYS A 25 5.69 -11.40 2.55
N GLU A 26 5.32 -12.28 3.48
CA GLU A 26 4.39 -11.97 4.57
C GLU A 26 5.15 -11.64 5.85
N ARG A 27 4.65 -10.63 6.58
CA ARG A 27 5.07 -10.29 7.94
C ARG A 27 3.92 -9.62 8.68
N GLU A 28 3.99 -9.63 10.01
CA GLU A 28 3.13 -8.77 10.81
C GLU A 28 3.50 -7.29 10.58
N ALA A 29 2.49 -6.44 10.42
CA ALA A 29 2.63 -5.00 10.32
C ALA A 29 2.58 -4.38 11.72
N ILE A 30 3.48 -3.44 11.97
CA ILE A 30 3.52 -2.69 13.24
C ILE A 30 2.42 -1.64 13.24
N ILE A 31 2.16 -1.03 12.07
CA ILE A 31 1.08 -0.07 11.85
C ILE A 31 0.14 -0.68 10.82
N GLY A 32 -1.16 -0.74 11.16
CA GLY A 32 -2.20 -1.26 10.28
C GLY A 32 -2.59 -0.31 9.15
N ALA A 33 -3.28 -0.84 8.13
CA ALA A 33 -3.75 -0.01 7.02
C ALA A 33 -4.93 0.90 7.40
N ASP A 34 -5.56 0.69 8.55
CA ASP A 34 -6.58 1.57 9.13
C ASP A 34 -6.05 2.99 9.36
N VAL A 35 -4.74 3.16 9.58
CA VAL A 35 -4.08 4.47 9.64
C VAL A 35 -4.35 5.31 8.38
N LEU A 36 -4.54 4.66 7.23
CA LEU A 36 -4.81 5.33 5.96
C LEU A 36 -6.25 5.88 5.87
N ASN A 37 -7.11 5.63 6.85
CA ASN A 37 -8.42 6.27 6.92
C ASN A 37 -8.29 7.75 7.31
N ASP A 38 -7.23 8.09 8.06
CA ASP A 38 -6.84 9.46 8.33
C ASP A 38 -6.21 10.12 7.09
N TRP A 39 -6.56 11.37 6.82
CA TRP A 39 -6.07 12.07 5.63
C TRP A 39 -4.61 12.56 5.80
N THR A 40 -4.22 12.94 7.02
CA THR A 40 -2.86 13.40 7.33
C THR A 40 -1.89 12.23 7.27
N SER A 41 -2.27 11.07 7.79
CA SER A 41 -1.48 9.85 7.64
C SER A 41 -1.31 9.44 6.17
N ARG A 42 -2.38 9.52 5.36
CA ARG A 42 -2.25 9.33 3.89
C ARG A 42 -1.29 10.33 3.27
N PHE A 43 -1.34 11.59 3.69
CA PHE A 43 -0.43 12.63 3.22
C PHE A 43 1.03 12.31 3.58
N VAL A 44 1.31 11.78 4.77
CA VAL A 44 2.65 11.33 5.16
C VAL A 44 3.10 10.12 4.32
N VAL A 45 2.22 9.14 4.13
CA VAL A 45 2.51 7.92 3.37
C VAL A 45 2.81 8.20 1.90
N GLN A 46 2.10 9.11 1.24
CA GLN A 46 2.39 9.44 -0.16
C GLN A 46 3.80 10.04 -0.37
N PHE A 47 4.48 10.57 0.65
CA PHE A 47 5.88 10.99 0.50
C PHE A 47 6.85 9.80 0.53
N ALA A 48 6.50 8.73 1.25
CA ALA A 48 7.28 7.50 1.27
C ALA A 48 7.09 6.70 -0.03
N VAL A 49 5.86 6.68 -0.56
CA VAL A 49 5.48 5.88 -1.74
C VAL A 49 4.72 6.74 -2.78
N PRO A 50 5.40 7.68 -3.45
CA PRO A 50 4.74 8.75 -4.23
C PRO A 50 4.02 8.30 -5.49
N HIS A 51 4.29 7.09 -5.97
CA HIS A 51 3.65 6.52 -7.15
C HIS A 51 2.65 5.42 -6.81
N ALA A 52 2.53 5.06 -5.52
CA ALA A 52 1.61 4.03 -5.09
C ALA A 52 0.17 4.52 -5.12
N GLN A 53 -0.72 3.67 -5.62
CA GLN A 53 -2.18 3.87 -5.58
C GLN A 53 -2.77 2.93 -4.54
N ARG A 54 -3.71 3.43 -3.72
CA ARG A 54 -4.50 2.61 -2.79
C ARG A 54 -5.76 2.09 -3.46
N LEU A 55 -6.03 0.81 -3.24
CA LEU A 55 -7.24 0.09 -3.65
C LEU A 55 -7.71 -0.74 -2.47
N THR A 56 -9.02 -0.94 -2.36
CA THR A 56 -9.60 -1.86 -1.36
C THR A 56 -10.31 -2.97 -2.11
N MET A 57 -10.14 -4.23 -1.68
CA MET A 57 -10.74 -5.38 -2.33
C MET A 57 -10.97 -6.54 -1.37
N GLU A 58 -12.00 -7.34 -1.63
CA GLU A 58 -12.30 -8.56 -0.87
C GLU A 58 -11.47 -9.74 -1.38
N ARG A 59 -10.81 -10.47 -0.48
CA ARG A 59 -10.05 -11.68 -0.79
C ARG A 59 -10.05 -12.65 0.39
N ASP A 60 -10.27 -13.93 0.13
CA ASP A 60 -10.26 -15.01 1.13
C ASP A 60 -11.17 -14.77 2.36
N GLY A 61 -12.20 -13.92 2.24
CA GLY A 61 -13.12 -13.56 3.32
C GLY A 61 -12.74 -12.32 4.13
N HIS A 62 -11.65 -11.64 3.74
CA HIS A 62 -11.16 -10.42 4.37
C HIS A 62 -11.10 -9.27 3.37
N THR A 63 -11.29 -8.05 3.87
CA THR A 63 -11.01 -6.84 3.12
C THR A 63 -9.50 -6.58 3.13
N GLU A 64 -8.87 -6.54 1.96
CA GLU A 64 -7.46 -6.17 1.77
C GLU A 64 -7.34 -4.71 1.32
N ASP A 65 -6.50 -3.93 2.02
CA ASP A 65 -5.99 -2.64 1.57
C ASP A 65 -4.70 -2.83 0.78
N VAL A 66 -4.72 -2.45 -0.50
CA VAL A 66 -3.64 -2.72 -1.45
C VAL A 66 -3.01 -1.42 -1.91
N LEU A 67 -1.71 -1.30 -1.72
CA LEU A 67 -0.86 -0.31 -2.39
C LEU A 67 -0.23 -0.93 -3.63
N VAL A 68 -0.31 -0.24 -4.77
CA VAL A 68 0.33 -0.68 -6.01
C VAL A 68 1.08 0.49 -6.66
N ASP A 69 2.38 0.33 -6.86
CA ASP A 69 3.15 1.16 -7.77
C ASP A 69 3.31 0.40 -9.09
N VAL A 70 2.55 0.88 -10.06
CA VAL A 70 2.42 0.24 -11.35
C VAL A 70 3.66 0.47 -12.24
N ALA A 71 4.46 1.50 -11.95
CA ALA A 71 5.67 1.81 -12.70
C ALA A 71 6.84 0.89 -12.32
N SER A 72 7.04 0.67 -11.01
CA SER A 72 8.03 -0.28 -10.48
C SER A 72 7.54 -1.73 -10.53
N GLY A 73 6.22 -1.94 -10.54
CA GLY A 73 5.61 -3.26 -10.36
C GLY A 73 5.55 -3.70 -8.90
N SER A 74 5.92 -2.82 -7.96
CA SER A 74 5.87 -3.06 -6.53
C SER A 74 4.43 -3.02 -6.00
N TRP A 75 4.13 -3.86 -5.02
CA TRP A 75 2.81 -3.87 -4.37
C TRP A 75 2.91 -4.31 -2.92
N ALA A 76 1.93 -3.89 -2.11
CA ALA A 76 1.70 -4.37 -0.76
C ALA A 76 0.20 -4.55 -0.53
N ALA A 77 -0.22 -5.63 0.10
CA ALA A 77 -1.59 -5.89 0.52
C ALA A 77 -1.62 -6.13 2.02
N LEU A 78 -2.53 -5.45 2.70
CA LEU A 78 -2.72 -5.50 4.13
C LEU A 78 -4.11 -5.99 4.44
N TYR A 79 -4.22 -6.89 5.40
CA TYR A 79 -5.49 -7.31 5.96
C TYR A 79 -5.36 -7.48 7.46
N GLU A 80 -6.49 -7.34 8.13
CA GLU A 80 -6.62 -7.60 9.56
C GLU A 80 -7.21 -9.01 9.76
N GLU A 81 -6.60 -9.77 10.66
CA GLU A 81 -7.14 -11.03 11.18
C GLU A 81 -6.91 -11.09 12.69
N ASP A 82 -7.97 -11.35 13.45
CA ASP A 82 -7.93 -11.46 14.92
C ASP A 82 -7.25 -10.28 15.65
N GLY A 83 -7.38 -9.06 15.12
CA GLY A 83 -6.78 -7.85 15.69
C GLY A 83 -5.31 -7.64 15.33
N HIS A 84 -4.73 -8.51 14.50
CA HIS A 84 -3.36 -8.40 13.99
C HIS A 84 -3.38 -8.01 12.52
N TRP A 85 -2.50 -7.08 12.14
CA TRP A 85 -2.33 -6.71 10.74
C TRP A 85 -1.23 -7.55 10.11
N THR A 86 -1.55 -8.21 9.01
CA THR A 86 -0.56 -8.89 8.17
C THR A 86 -0.37 -8.09 6.90
N VAL A 87 0.89 -7.85 6.54
CA VAL A 87 1.25 -7.30 5.24
C VAL A 87 1.91 -8.37 4.38
N ARG A 88 1.46 -8.45 3.14
CA ARG A 88 2.11 -9.20 2.07
C ARG A 88 2.57 -8.25 0.99
N GLN A 89 3.83 -8.32 0.58
CA GLN A 89 4.36 -7.40 -0.42
C GLN A 89 5.41 -8.06 -1.31
N ASP A 90 5.58 -7.53 -2.51
CA ASP A 90 6.60 -7.96 -3.45
C ASP A 90 6.96 -6.86 -4.45
N GLY A 91 8.02 -7.08 -5.20
CA GLY A 91 8.56 -6.17 -6.20
C GLY A 91 9.85 -5.47 -5.74
N PRO A 92 10.40 -4.56 -6.57
CA PRO A 92 11.65 -3.88 -6.27
C PRO A 92 11.62 -3.04 -4.99
N ASP A 93 10.46 -2.48 -4.63
CA ASP A 93 10.27 -1.59 -3.49
C ASP A 93 9.30 -2.20 -2.48
N ALA A 94 9.73 -2.29 -1.22
CA ALA A 94 8.87 -2.72 -0.13
C ALA A 94 7.94 -1.57 0.30
N LEU A 95 6.85 -1.37 -0.44
CA LEU A 95 5.98 -0.19 -0.31
C LEU A 95 5.47 0.02 1.12
N TRP A 96 5.04 -1.04 1.81
CA TRP A 96 4.53 -0.88 3.17
C TRP A 96 5.65 -0.66 4.18
N ASP A 97 6.83 -1.25 3.99
CA ASP A 97 7.99 -0.99 4.86
C ASP A 97 8.38 0.49 4.81
N ALA A 98 8.40 1.09 3.62
CA ALA A 98 8.67 2.51 3.45
C ALA A 98 7.58 3.39 4.09
N ALA A 99 6.31 3.03 3.91
CA ALA A 99 5.18 3.72 4.54
C ALA A 99 5.23 3.64 6.07
N GLU A 100 5.46 2.45 6.61
CA GLU A 100 5.53 2.16 8.04
C GLU A 100 6.73 2.86 8.70
N GLU A 101 7.89 2.88 8.05
CA GLU A 101 9.04 3.65 8.52
C GLU A 101 8.72 5.15 8.63
N GLN A 102 8.13 5.72 7.59
CA GLN A 102 7.82 7.15 7.56
C GLN A 102 6.73 7.53 8.58
N LEU A 103 5.69 6.70 8.71
CA LEU A 103 4.68 6.84 9.75
C LEU A 103 5.29 6.72 11.15
N GLY A 104 6.20 5.77 11.36
CA GLY A 104 6.92 5.59 12.62
C GLY A 104 7.71 6.84 13.02
N ARG A 105 8.42 7.47 12.07
CA ARG A 105 9.13 8.74 12.32
C ARG A 105 8.18 9.89 12.65
N TRP A 106 7.05 9.98 11.96
CA TRP A 106 6.05 11.02 12.21
C TRP A 106 5.35 10.84 13.57
N HIS A 107 4.99 9.60 13.93
CA HIS A 107 4.46 9.25 15.26
C HIS A 107 5.47 9.56 16.37
N ALA A 108 6.75 9.20 16.17
CA ALA A 108 7.82 9.48 17.14
C ALA A 108 8.06 10.99 17.37
N ALA A 109 7.73 11.82 16.38
CA ALA A 109 7.78 13.28 16.49
C ALA A 109 6.53 13.90 17.15
N GLY A 110 5.58 13.06 17.60
CA GLY A 110 4.37 13.53 18.26
C GLY A 110 3.22 13.88 17.31
N THR A 111 3.19 13.30 16.11
CA THR A 111 2.13 13.55 15.10
C THR A 111 1.89 15.04 14.82
N PRO A 112 2.95 15.79 14.42
CA PRO A 112 2.81 17.20 14.08
C PRO A 112 1.73 17.40 13.01
N ALA A 113 1.01 18.50 13.14
CA ALA A 113 -0.12 18.82 12.27
C ALA A 113 0.36 19.16 10.86
N ALA A 114 -0.53 19.06 9.88
CA ALA A 114 -0.15 19.26 8.48
C ALA A 114 0.36 20.69 8.19
N GLU A 115 -0.05 21.67 8.97
CA GLU A 115 0.41 23.06 8.89
C GLU A 115 1.89 23.22 9.29
N GLU A 116 2.44 22.26 10.03
CA GLU A 116 3.84 22.23 10.45
C GLU A 116 4.75 21.59 9.38
N PHE A 117 4.15 20.98 8.34
CA PHE A 117 4.89 20.28 7.31
C PHE A 117 5.61 21.24 6.35
N THR A 118 6.89 20.95 6.14
CA THR A 118 7.69 21.56 5.07
C THR A 118 7.96 20.54 3.98
N VAL A 119 7.43 20.81 2.79
CA VAL A 119 7.65 19.98 1.60
C VAL A 119 8.75 20.58 0.74
N SER A 120 9.78 19.79 0.45
CA SER A 120 10.85 20.14 -0.48
C SER A 120 10.77 19.27 -1.73
N VAL A 121 10.54 19.91 -2.89
CA VAL A 121 10.49 19.24 -4.20
C VAL A 121 11.71 19.67 -5.02
N THR A 122 12.48 18.70 -5.47
CA THR A 122 13.64 18.90 -6.35
C THR A 122 13.50 17.99 -7.58
N PRO A 123 14.31 18.19 -8.65
CA PRO A 123 14.35 17.25 -9.76
C PRO A 123 14.75 15.81 -9.36
N GLN A 124 15.37 15.64 -8.19
CA GLN A 124 15.79 14.34 -7.66
C GLN A 124 14.70 13.64 -6.85
N GLY A 125 13.63 14.34 -6.47
CA GLY A 125 12.52 13.76 -5.73
C GLY A 125 11.83 14.76 -4.79
N GLN A 126 11.02 14.21 -3.90
CA GLN A 126 10.29 14.98 -2.89
C GLN A 126 10.63 14.48 -1.49
N THR A 127 10.70 15.40 -0.53
CA THR A 127 10.91 15.10 0.89
C THR A 127 9.97 15.95 1.73
N ILE A 128 9.53 15.38 2.85
CA ILE A 128 8.72 16.06 3.85
C ILE A 128 9.51 16.15 5.16
N ARG A 129 9.39 17.29 5.83
CA ARG A 129 9.91 17.55 7.18
C ARG A 129 8.80 18.10 8.05
N TRP A 130 8.92 17.91 9.34
CA TRP A 130 8.03 18.38 10.38
C TRP A 130 8.85 18.75 11.62
#